data_AF-A0A413VQH7-F1
#
_entry.id   AF-A0A413VQH7-F1
#
_cell.length_a   1.000
_cell.length_b   1.000
_cell.length_c   1.000
_cell.angle_alpha   90.00
_cell.angle_beta   90.00
_cell.angle_gamma   90.00
#
_symmetry.space_group_name_H-M   'P 1'
#
loop_
_entity.id
_entity.type
_entity.pdbx_description
1 polymer ?
#
loop_
_entity_poly.entity_id
_entity_poly.type
_entity_poly.pdbx_seq_one_letter_code
_entity_poly.pdbx_strand_id
1 'polypeptide(L)'
;MPKVRDYKDIEVVFDPSDTNLTIKHQTGDAIIPCKGGAFIVPLPCGGGKSTATCNLVAKRCDKGIVIFVATRADANDMKKRLESLSLLALKDEIVILHQEDYYYSSYIAHPEQVTKKKVLIVPSVHLYLDYLPALFAYDNEKIVDIAKYTGNLGALLKSTEVRKFCIIDEQPSFIQSFNTFERLKILAYMGNLGTSSKGSIPVGAGLYYHCLGIQEMKAVNSTFLRKTSDHLYSTKSALNTYREEEVLVYINQNYSVIWNAKGKYYPIYHFIKDWVVKGMQMNVIILDATADVLSDYKKTPFRLIQNSGKMYSSPITFQEFPMSLERWLFEKDVDDNTIRDRIQDIVDELADQIQQASPLLIVTWKYMVARDSDPDKEDKHLNIMTVLEEELNKKGLAGKYSIIYRGSGQDKATNAFSNYAGISFVGEWRTGKSGLSLINKNYGIHSTERRIRIAGMIQAICRLRIRQHNGDPIHVFYSDDIDPQLMKDVFDYFKENSDAGVSISGMPVLMPATKRTPVFLKKVVALCGYDPKLLDTIKYCRTYTLTIRLKDILGLIPMKEKKARSYDPLKDTLKKEYNIILKVVR
;
A
#
# COMPACT_ATOMS: atom_id res chain seq x y z
N MET A 1 -32.82 -16.74 -6.08
CA MET A 1 -32.36 -15.61 -6.92
C MET A 1 -31.61 -14.64 -6.02
N PRO A 2 -30.37 -14.23 -6.34
CA PRO A 2 -29.71 -13.16 -5.61
C PRO A 2 -30.59 -11.91 -5.69
N LYS A 3 -30.81 -11.27 -4.54
CA LYS A 3 -31.68 -10.10 -4.40
C LYS A 3 -31.02 -8.96 -5.20
N VAL A 4 -31.65 -8.50 -6.28
CA VAL A 4 -31.26 -7.24 -6.92
C VAL A 4 -31.39 -6.17 -5.83
N ARG A 5 -30.27 -5.58 -5.43
CA ARG A 5 -30.27 -4.56 -4.38
C ARG A 5 -30.96 -3.34 -4.97
N ASP A 6 -32.10 -2.98 -4.40
CA ASP A 6 -32.76 -1.72 -4.72
C ASP A 6 -31.86 -0.60 -4.20
N TYR A 7 -31.23 0.11 -5.13
CA TYR A 7 -30.18 1.07 -4.82
C TYR A 7 -30.77 2.18 -3.96
N LYS A 8 -30.46 2.20 -2.67
CA LYS A 8 -30.65 3.42 -1.88
C LYS A 8 -29.75 4.49 -2.48
N ASP A 9 -30.30 5.69 -2.69
CA ASP A 9 -29.49 6.85 -3.05
C ASP A 9 -28.32 6.96 -2.07
N ILE A 10 -27.09 6.85 -2.59
CA ILE A 10 -25.88 7.05 -1.78
C ILE A 10 -25.97 8.47 -1.22
N GLU A 11 -26.11 8.56 0.09
CA GLU A 11 -26.43 9.81 0.76
C GLU A 11 -25.60 9.94 2.04
N VAL A 12 -25.12 11.14 2.27
CA VAL A 12 -24.44 11.52 3.50
C VAL A 12 -25.43 12.32 4.35
N VAL A 13 -25.87 11.76 5.48
CA VAL A 13 -26.87 12.39 6.37
C VAL A 13 -26.21 12.81 7.67
N PHE A 14 -26.45 14.04 8.07
CA PHE A 14 -26.08 14.54 9.40
C PHE A 14 -27.27 14.42 10.34
N ASP A 15 -27.02 14.02 11.58
CA ASP A 15 -28.03 14.13 12.62
C ASP A 15 -28.34 15.62 12.93
N PRO A 16 -29.51 15.95 13.51
CA PRO A 16 -29.89 17.34 13.76
C PRO A 16 -28.91 18.13 14.63
N SER A 17 -28.14 17.43 15.47
CA SER A 17 -27.10 18.00 16.33
C SER A 17 -25.72 18.12 15.69
N ASP A 18 -25.57 17.69 14.43
CA ASP A 18 -24.29 17.63 13.69
C ASP A 18 -23.18 16.86 14.44
N THR A 19 -23.59 15.94 15.31
CA THR A 19 -22.72 15.12 16.15
C THR A 19 -22.32 13.82 15.48
N ASN A 20 -23.11 13.35 14.51
CA ASN A 20 -22.83 12.14 13.75
C ASN A 20 -23.14 12.35 12.27
N LEU A 21 -22.31 11.73 11.46
CA LEU A 21 -22.47 11.59 10.03
C LEU A 21 -22.80 10.13 9.70
N THR A 22 -23.87 9.91 8.95
CA THR A 22 -24.21 8.59 8.41
C THR A 22 -23.94 8.59 6.92
N ILE A 23 -23.03 7.72 6.46
CA ILE A 23 -22.87 7.41 5.05
C ILE A 23 -23.82 6.25 4.74
N LYS A 24 -24.93 6.54 4.08
CA LYS A 24 -25.76 5.51 3.46
C LYS A 24 -25.08 5.09 2.17
N HIS A 25 -24.74 3.82 2.07
CA HIS A 25 -24.13 3.24 0.88
C HIS A 25 -24.98 2.09 0.37
N GLN A 26 -24.62 1.56 -0.79
CA GLN A 26 -25.39 0.52 -1.50
C GLN A 26 -25.66 -0.75 -0.69
N THR A 27 -24.92 -0.95 0.40
CA THR A 27 -24.86 -2.24 1.11
C THR A 27 -25.15 -2.10 2.60
N GLY A 28 -25.51 -0.90 3.07
CA GLY A 28 -25.71 -0.61 4.49
C GLY A 28 -25.41 0.85 4.81
N ASP A 29 -25.24 1.10 6.11
CA ASP A 29 -24.96 2.42 6.64
C ASP A 29 -23.68 2.37 7.50
N ALA A 30 -22.88 3.43 7.43
CA ALA A 30 -21.72 3.65 8.26
C ALA A 30 -21.88 4.94 9.07
N ILE A 31 -21.89 4.82 10.41
CA ILE A 31 -22.10 5.96 11.32
C ILE A 31 -20.76 6.41 11.90
N ILE A 32 -20.41 7.67 11.63
CA ILE A 32 -19.14 8.30 11.96
C ILE A 32 -19.40 9.45 12.95
N PRO A 33 -18.84 9.44 14.16
CA PRO A 33 -18.93 10.58 15.07
C PRO A 33 -18.20 11.81 14.52
N CYS A 34 -18.83 12.98 14.55
CA CYS A 34 -18.27 14.25 14.04
C CYS A 34 -17.61 15.13 15.10
N LYS A 35 -17.19 14.53 16.22
CA LYS A 35 -16.59 15.22 17.38
C LYS A 35 -15.06 15.39 17.28
N GLY A 36 -14.50 15.16 16.09
CA GLY A 36 -13.07 15.10 15.85
C GLY A 36 -12.48 13.73 16.20
N GLY A 37 -11.41 13.36 15.50
CA GLY A 37 -10.78 12.05 15.60
C GLY A 37 -10.42 11.47 14.23
N ALA A 38 -10.02 10.20 14.21
CA ALA A 38 -9.68 9.49 12.99
C ALA A 38 -10.46 8.18 12.87
N PHE A 39 -11.08 7.97 11.71
CA PHE A 39 -12.03 6.90 11.45
C PHE A 39 -11.63 6.15 10.18
N ILE A 40 -11.59 4.83 10.27
CA ILE A 40 -11.43 3.94 9.13
C ILE A 40 -12.81 3.43 8.76
N VAL A 41 -13.24 3.63 7.52
CA VAL A 41 -14.56 3.22 7.04
C VAL A 41 -14.37 2.19 5.93
N PRO A 42 -14.65 0.90 6.19
CA PRO A 42 -14.51 -0.17 5.21
C PRO A 42 -15.66 -0.17 4.21
N LEU A 43 -15.76 0.88 3.39
CA LEU A 43 -16.80 0.99 2.37
C LEU A 43 -16.45 0.08 1.17
N PRO A 44 -17.37 -0.83 0.76
CA PRO A 44 -17.08 -1.79 -0.29
C PRO A 44 -16.74 -1.09 -1.62
N CYS A 45 -15.90 -1.74 -2.43
CA CYS A 45 -15.64 -1.29 -3.79
C CYS A 45 -16.95 -1.19 -4.60
N GLY A 46 -17.12 -0.09 -5.32
CA GLY A 46 -18.38 0.22 -6.01
C GLY A 46 -19.49 0.76 -5.08
N GLY A 47 -19.35 0.64 -3.75
CA GLY A 47 -20.34 1.08 -2.76
C GLY A 47 -20.56 2.60 -2.66
N GLY A 48 -19.98 3.40 -3.57
CA GLY A 48 -20.27 4.83 -3.63
C GLY A 48 -19.33 5.75 -2.85
N LYS A 49 -18.10 5.34 -2.53
CA LYS A 49 -17.11 6.19 -1.82
C LYS A 49 -17.02 7.61 -2.40
N SER A 50 -16.75 7.72 -3.69
CA SER A 50 -16.60 9.02 -4.36
C SER A 50 -17.92 9.82 -4.36
N THR A 51 -19.06 9.15 -4.50
CA THR A 51 -20.39 9.78 -4.42
C THR A 51 -20.68 10.31 -3.02
N ALA A 52 -20.35 9.54 -1.98
CA ALA A 52 -20.47 9.95 -0.59
C ALA A 52 -19.57 11.15 -0.30
N THR A 53 -18.32 11.14 -0.76
CA THR A 53 -17.41 12.28 -0.68
C THR A 53 -18.00 13.53 -1.34
N CYS A 54 -18.57 13.40 -2.53
CA CYS A 54 -19.20 14.53 -3.23
C CYS A 54 -20.43 15.06 -2.46
N ASN A 55 -21.28 14.17 -1.93
CA ASN A 55 -22.45 14.55 -1.15
C ASN A 55 -22.06 15.25 0.17
N LEU A 56 -20.98 14.79 0.83
CA LEU A 56 -20.40 15.43 2.00
C LEU A 56 -19.93 16.85 1.68
N VAL A 57 -19.21 17.03 0.56
CA VAL A 57 -18.75 18.34 0.10
C VAL A 57 -19.92 19.28 -0.17
N ALA A 58 -20.95 18.81 -0.89
CA ALA A 58 -22.14 19.60 -1.18
C ALA A 58 -22.83 20.09 0.11
N LYS A 59 -22.85 19.27 1.17
CA LYS A 59 -23.56 19.58 2.42
C LYS A 59 -22.74 20.36 3.46
N ARG A 60 -21.40 20.33 3.41
CA ARG A 60 -20.51 20.88 4.47
C ARG A 60 -19.23 21.55 3.97
N CYS A 61 -19.14 21.97 2.70
CA CYS A 61 -17.97 22.69 2.21
C CYS A 61 -17.66 23.98 3.00
N ASP A 62 -18.65 24.60 3.64
CA ASP A 62 -18.51 25.77 4.52
C ASP A 62 -17.63 25.52 5.76
N LYS A 63 -17.41 24.25 6.12
CA LYS A 63 -16.58 23.87 7.27
C LYS A 63 -15.12 23.58 6.92
N GLY A 64 -14.74 23.75 5.65
CA GLY A 64 -13.41 23.42 5.17
C GLY A 64 -13.20 21.92 5.04
N ILE A 65 -12.86 21.47 3.83
CA ILE A 65 -12.64 20.07 3.50
C ILE A 65 -11.31 19.94 2.77
N VAL A 66 -10.53 18.91 3.10
CA VAL A 66 -9.39 18.46 2.30
C VAL A 66 -9.60 17.00 1.91
N ILE A 67 -9.39 16.69 0.64
CA ILE A 67 -9.59 15.37 0.05
C ILE A 67 -8.25 14.89 -0.52
N PHE A 68 -7.75 13.80 0.03
CA PHE A 68 -6.59 13.11 -0.50
C PHE A 68 -7.03 11.95 -1.40
N VAL A 69 -6.47 11.92 -2.61
CA VAL A 69 -6.74 10.89 -3.62
C VAL A 69 -5.44 10.30 -4.14
N ALA A 70 -5.44 9.06 -4.63
CA ALA A 70 -4.21 8.35 -4.96
C ALA A 70 -3.36 9.04 -6.04
N THR A 71 -3.99 9.60 -7.08
CA THR A 71 -3.29 10.15 -8.25
C THR A 71 -3.79 11.52 -8.68
N ARG A 72 -3.02 12.19 -9.57
CA ARG A 72 -3.43 13.43 -10.23
C ARG A 72 -4.68 13.24 -11.09
N ALA A 73 -4.80 12.09 -11.75
CA ALA A 73 -5.98 11.76 -12.55
C ALA A 73 -7.25 11.64 -11.68
N ASP A 74 -7.14 10.99 -10.52
CA ASP A 74 -8.25 10.89 -9.56
C ASP A 74 -8.65 12.28 -9.02
N ALA A 75 -7.67 13.17 -8.81
CA ALA A 75 -7.93 14.54 -8.38
C ALA A 75 -8.74 15.32 -9.43
N ASN A 76 -8.34 15.20 -10.70
CA ASN A 76 -9.04 15.81 -11.82
C ASN A 76 -10.46 15.22 -12.00
N ASP A 77 -10.64 13.91 -11.84
CA ASP A 77 -11.97 13.28 -11.86
C ASP A 77 -12.86 13.77 -10.71
N MET A 78 -12.32 13.84 -9.50
CA MET A 78 -13.05 14.35 -8.32
C MET A 78 -13.51 15.80 -8.52
N LYS A 79 -12.65 16.68 -9.05
CA LYS A 79 -13.05 18.06 -9.36
C LYS A 79 -14.19 18.09 -10.37
N LYS A 80 -14.08 17.35 -11.48
CA LYS A 80 -15.14 17.28 -12.50
C LYS A 80 -16.48 16.82 -11.92
N ARG A 81 -16.45 15.82 -11.01
CA ARG A 81 -17.67 15.35 -10.30
C ARG A 81 -18.27 16.41 -9.40
N LEU A 82 -17.45 17.18 -8.69
CA LEU A 82 -17.94 18.25 -7.83
C LEU A 82 -18.50 19.43 -8.64
N GLU A 83 -17.84 19.80 -9.74
CA GLU A 83 -18.30 20.86 -10.65
C GLU A 83 -19.62 20.48 -11.34
N SER A 84 -19.81 19.21 -11.70
CA SER A 84 -21.04 18.74 -12.37
C SER A 84 -22.27 18.73 -11.47
N LEU A 85 -22.10 18.70 -10.14
CA LEU A 85 -23.19 18.80 -9.16
C LEU A 85 -23.81 20.21 -9.07
N SER A 86 -23.58 21.07 -10.07
CA SER A 86 -24.07 22.45 -10.14
C SER A 86 -23.68 23.29 -8.92
N LEU A 87 -22.56 22.94 -8.28
CA LEU A 87 -21.86 23.76 -7.31
C LEU A 87 -21.08 24.88 -8.01
N LEU A 88 -21.71 25.55 -9.00
CA LEU A 88 -21.11 26.64 -9.78
C LEU A 88 -20.59 27.77 -8.87
N ALA A 89 -21.31 28.03 -7.76
CA ALA A 89 -20.91 28.97 -6.72
C ALA A 89 -19.63 28.55 -5.93
N LEU A 90 -19.15 27.32 -6.10
CA LEU A 90 -17.94 26.79 -5.46
C LEU A 90 -16.79 26.58 -6.44
N LYS A 91 -16.94 26.93 -7.73
CA LYS A 91 -15.91 26.64 -8.74
C LYS A 91 -14.55 27.23 -8.37
N ASP A 92 -14.52 28.46 -7.87
CA ASP A 92 -13.29 29.12 -7.41
C ASP A 92 -12.89 28.76 -5.96
N GLU A 93 -13.76 28.04 -5.25
CA GLU A 93 -13.58 27.59 -3.86
C GLU A 93 -13.04 26.16 -3.77
N ILE A 94 -13.08 25.42 -4.88
CA ILE A 94 -12.52 24.07 -5.05
C ILE A 94 -11.22 24.18 -5.84
N VAL A 95 -10.09 23.92 -5.18
CA VAL A 95 -8.78 23.96 -5.82
C VAL A 95 -8.11 22.59 -5.79
N ILE A 96 -7.35 22.28 -6.84
CA ILE A 96 -6.49 21.09 -6.87
C ILE A 96 -5.04 21.51 -6.67
N LEU A 97 -4.32 20.79 -5.81
CA LEU A 97 -2.91 21.07 -5.54
C LEU A 97 -2.00 20.11 -6.30
N HIS A 98 -1.95 20.26 -7.62
CA HIS A 98 -0.91 19.65 -8.46
C HIS A 98 -0.66 20.46 -9.75
N GLN A 99 0.43 20.15 -10.46
CA GLN A 99 1.00 20.97 -11.52
C GLN A 99 0.09 21.33 -12.70
N GLU A 100 -0.98 20.56 -12.97
CA GLU A 100 -1.87 20.85 -14.11
C GLU A 100 -2.97 21.85 -13.74
N ASP A 101 -3.20 22.12 -12.45
CA ASP A 101 -4.17 23.11 -12.01
C ASP A 101 -3.55 24.51 -11.94
N TYR A 102 -4.25 25.50 -12.47
CA TYR A 102 -3.79 26.89 -12.54
C TYR A 102 -3.49 27.49 -11.16
N TYR A 103 -4.15 27.01 -10.10
CA TYR A 103 -3.96 27.51 -8.74
C TYR A 103 -2.65 27.03 -8.11
N TYR A 104 -2.04 25.96 -8.61
CA TYR A 104 -0.87 25.34 -7.97
C TYR A 104 0.35 26.26 -7.92
N SER A 105 0.60 27.05 -8.97
CA SER A 105 1.67 28.06 -8.97
C SER A 105 1.43 29.15 -7.91
N SER A 106 0.17 29.55 -7.71
CA SER A 106 -0.20 30.49 -6.65
C SER A 106 0.01 29.89 -5.27
N TYR A 107 -0.34 28.62 -5.06
CA TYR A 107 -0.07 27.90 -3.81
C TYR A 107 1.43 27.82 -3.49
N ILE A 108 2.29 27.60 -4.48
CA ILE A 108 3.76 27.58 -4.26
C ILE A 108 4.28 28.96 -3.82
N ALA A 109 3.74 30.03 -4.40
CA ALA A 109 4.16 31.41 -4.12
C ALA A 109 3.55 31.99 -2.83
N HIS A 110 2.32 31.57 -2.50
CA HIS A 110 1.48 32.12 -1.43
C HIS A 110 0.65 31.00 -0.76
N PRO A 111 1.30 30.03 -0.08
CA PRO A 111 0.63 28.85 0.46
C PRO A 111 -0.47 29.18 1.48
N GLU A 112 -0.38 30.32 2.16
CA GLU A 112 -1.39 30.80 3.11
C GLU A 112 -2.75 31.10 2.44
N GLN A 113 -2.78 31.43 1.15
CA GLN A 113 -4.02 31.77 0.43
C GLN A 113 -4.98 30.57 0.33
N VAL A 114 -4.43 29.36 0.36
CA VAL A 114 -5.20 28.12 0.28
C VAL A 114 -6.11 27.91 1.50
N THR A 115 -5.82 28.60 2.61
CA THR A 115 -6.58 28.50 3.87
C THR A 115 -7.97 29.14 3.79
N LYS A 116 -8.23 29.99 2.79
CA LYS A 116 -9.57 30.51 2.52
C LYS A 116 -10.43 29.57 1.67
N LYS A 117 -9.80 28.64 0.95
CA LYS A 117 -10.50 27.77 -0.01
C LYS A 117 -11.29 26.71 0.72
N LYS A 118 -12.58 26.60 0.42
CA LYS A 118 -13.50 25.64 1.07
C LYS A 118 -13.09 24.20 0.85
N VAL A 119 -12.62 23.84 -0.34
CA VAL A 119 -12.29 22.45 -0.67
C VAL A 119 -10.92 22.37 -1.33
N LEU A 120 -10.06 21.53 -0.77
CA LEU A 120 -8.78 21.15 -1.39
C LEU A 120 -8.87 19.72 -1.88
N ILE A 121 -8.43 19.48 -3.12
CA ILE A 121 -8.23 18.14 -3.66
C ILE A 121 -6.74 17.96 -3.90
N VAL A 122 -6.16 16.95 -3.29
CA VAL A 122 -4.70 16.83 -3.16
C VAL A 122 -4.28 15.39 -3.47
N PRO A 123 -3.35 15.16 -4.41
CA PRO A 123 -2.78 13.82 -4.57
C PRO A 123 -2.08 13.38 -3.28
N SER A 124 -2.30 12.14 -2.84
CA SER A 124 -1.94 11.65 -1.50
C SER A 124 -0.44 11.68 -1.22
N VAL A 125 0.41 11.78 -2.24
CA VAL A 125 1.87 11.97 -2.04
C VAL A 125 2.18 13.26 -1.28
N HIS A 126 1.38 14.31 -1.48
CA HIS A 126 1.54 15.60 -0.81
C HIS A 126 1.21 15.52 0.69
N LEU A 127 0.50 14.49 1.14
CA LEU A 127 0.34 14.19 2.57
C LEU A 127 1.70 14.12 3.28
N TYR A 128 2.69 13.56 2.59
CA TYR A 128 4.02 13.32 3.12
C TYR A 128 5.02 14.42 2.78
N LEU A 129 4.79 15.16 1.69
CA LEU A 129 5.75 16.11 1.14
C LEU A 129 5.35 17.58 1.36
N ASP A 130 4.09 17.90 1.63
CA ASP A 130 3.64 19.28 1.83
C ASP A 130 3.68 19.74 3.28
N TYR A 131 3.66 21.07 3.43
CA TYR A 131 3.52 21.74 4.71
C TYR A 131 2.08 21.59 5.21
N LEU A 132 1.85 20.63 6.11
CA LEU A 132 0.51 20.23 6.56
C LEU A 132 -0.33 21.39 7.13
N PRO A 133 0.23 22.38 7.85
CA PRO A 133 -0.56 23.52 8.30
C PRO A 133 -1.22 24.31 7.16
N ALA A 134 -0.60 24.41 5.98
CA ALA A 134 -1.26 25.04 4.82
C ALA A 134 -2.47 24.22 4.35
N LEU A 135 -2.35 22.88 4.35
CA LEU A 135 -3.42 22.00 3.90
C LEU A 135 -4.58 21.91 4.89
N PHE A 136 -4.28 21.94 6.19
CA PHE A 136 -5.27 21.70 7.25
C PHE A 136 -5.87 22.98 7.82
N ALA A 137 -5.19 24.12 7.74
CA ALA A 137 -5.76 25.36 8.22
C ALA A 137 -6.91 25.83 7.31
N TYR A 138 -7.96 26.35 7.94
CA TYR A 138 -9.09 26.91 7.23
C TYR A 138 -9.83 27.95 8.06
N ASP A 139 -10.18 29.04 7.40
CA ASP A 139 -11.15 30.03 7.85
C ASP A 139 -11.95 30.50 6.62
N ASN A 140 -13.28 30.61 6.75
CA ASN A 140 -14.16 30.88 5.63
C ASN A 140 -14.01 32.33 5.08
N GLU A 141 -13.38 33.23 5.82
CA GLU A 141 -13.29 34.66 5.46
C GLU A 141 -11.86 35.19 5.45
N LYS A 142 -10.94 34.59 6.22
CA LYS A 142 -9.61 35.15 6.50
C LYS A 142 -8.48 34.19 6.13
N ILE A 143 -7.32 34.78 5.82
CA ILE A 143 -6.11 33.99 5.65
C ILE A 143 -5.67 33.61 7.06
N VAL A 144 -5.49 32.32 7.30
CA VAL A 144 -4.93 31.85 8.55
C VAL A 144 -3.42 32.07 8.52
N ASP A 145 -2.87 32.67 9.59
CA ASP A 145 -1.43 32.68 9.79
C ASP A 145 -0.95 31.25 10.10
N ILE A 146 -0.49 30.56 9.06
CA ILE A 146 -0.01 29.18 9.15
C ILE A 146 1.39 29.06 9.77
N ALA A 147 2.13 30.17 9.91
CA ALA A 147 3.48 30.17 10.50
C ALA A 147 3.43 29.83 11.99
N LYS A 148 2.37 30.25 12.69
CA LYS A 148 2.17 29.97 14.13
C LYS A 148 2.04 28.49 14.48
N TYR A 149 1.79 27.64 13.48
CA TYR A 149 1.62 26.19 13.64
C TYR A 149 2.86 25.39 13.22
N THR A 150 3.93 26.05 12.77
CA THR A 150 5.15 25.37 12.31
C THR A 150 5.75 24.53 13.44
N GLY A 151 5.90 23.23 13.21
CA GLY A 151 6.40 22.27 14.21
C GLY A 151 5.46 22.02 15.40
N ASN A 152 4.20 22.47 15.32
CA ASN A 152 3.16 22.17 16.32
C ASN A 152 1.79 21.95 15.64
N LEU A 153 1.73 20.97 14.73
CA LEU A 153 0.49 20.58 14.05
C LEU A 153 -0.64 20.23 15.04
N GLY A 154 -0.29 19.68 16.20
CA GLY A 154 -1.26 19.36 17.26
C GLY A 154 -2.01 20.58 17.80
N ALA A 155 -1.40 21.77 17.78
CA ALA A 155 -2.09 23.02 18.14
C ALA A 155 -3.12 23.42 17.08
N LEU A 156 -2.78 23.29 15.79
CA LEU A 156 -3.74 23.52 14.70
C LEU A 156 -4.91 22.55 14.78
N LEU A 157 -4.62 21.26 14.95
CA LEU A 157 -5.66 20.22 14.99
C LEU A 157 -6.68 20.40 16.12
N LYS A 158 -6.33 21.15 17.17
CA LYS A 158 -7.22 21.49 18.30
C LYS A 158 -7.85 22.89 18.17
N SER A 159 -7.40 23.70 17.24
CA SER A 159 -7.90 25.07 17.06
C SER A 159 -9.21 25.08 16.27
N THR A 160 -9.86 26.24 16.25
CA THR A 160 -11.04 26.50 15.41
C THR A 160 -10.68 26.83 13.96
N GLU A 161 -9.41 27.07 13.67
CA GLU A 161 -8.90 27.44 12.34
C GLU A 161 -8.44 26.21 11.55
N VAL A 162 -9.02 25.04 11.83
CA VAL A 162 -8.72 23.79 11.13
C VAL A 162 -9.92 23.36 10.30
N ARG A 163 -9.65 22.78 9.13
CA ARG A 163 -10.66 22.11 8.30
C ARG A 163 -11.40 21.08 9.14
N LYS A 164 -12.73 21.06 9.04
CA LYS A 164 -13.54 20.13 9.81
C LYS A 164 -13.42 18.69 9.30
N PHE A 165 -13.16 18.50 8.01
CA PHE A 165 -13.06 17.17 7.40
C PHE A 165 -11.76 17.00 6.58
N CYS A 166 -11.06 15.90 6.85
CA CYS A 166 -9.98 15.39 6.04
C CYS A 166 -10.39 14.01 5.54
N ILE A 167 -10.61 13.88 4.24
CA ILE A 167 -11.05 12.63 3.60
C ILE A 167 -9.85 12.03 2.88
N ILE A 168 -9.59 10.75 3.09
CA ILE A 168 -8.54 10.02 2.38
C ILE A 168 -9.22 8.88 1.61
N ASP A 169 -9.21 8.96 0.29
CA ASP A 169 -9.74 7.92 -0.61
C ASP A 169 -8.67 6.85 -0.84
N GLU A 170 -8.89 5.67 -0.24
CA GLU A 170 -7.96 4.56 -0.07
C GLU A 170 -6.73 4.90 0.79
N GLN A 171 -6.25 3.94 1.58
CA GLN A 171 -5.04 4.16 2.39
C GLN A 171 -3.81 4.40 1.50
N PRO A 172 -3.09 5.53 1.66
CA PRO A 172 -1.84 5.75 0.95
C PRO A 172 -0.84 4.65 1.26
N SER A 173 -0.36 3.99 0.21
CA SER A 173 0.71 2.99 0.29
C SER A 173 2.08 3.52 -0.09
N PHE A 174 2.13 4.68 -0.77
CA PHE A 174 3.38 5.33 -1.17
C PHE A 174 3.78 6.37 -0.12
N ILE A 175 4.40 5.89 0.96
CA ILE A 175 4.84 6.73 2.07
C ILE A 175 6.27 7.22 1.78
N GLN A 176 6.45 8.53 1.80
CA GLN A 176 7.76 9.17 1.64
C GLN A 176 8.15 9.93 2.90
N SER A 177 9.46 10.17 3.06
CA SER A 177 9.92 11.12 4.05
C SER A 177 9.61 12.55 3.58
N PHE A 178 9.16 13.39 4.51
CA PHE A 178 8.99 14.82 4.30
C PHE A 178 10.32 15.48 3.94
N ASN A 179 11.37 15.10 4.66
CA ASN A 179 12.74 15.47 4.35
C ASN A 179 13.69 14.36 4.78
N THR A 180 14.87 14.28 4.16
CA THR A 180 15.94 13.37 4.57
C THR A 180 17.27 14.05 4.40
N PHE A 181 18.10 13.99 5.44
CA PHE A 181 19.39 14.67 5.45
C PHE A 181 20.49 13.79 6.04
N GLU A 182 21.75 14.13 5.76
CA GLU A 182 22.90 13.47 6.36
C GLU A 182 23.02 13.86 7.83
N ARG A 183 22.81 12.88 8.70
CA ARG A 183 22.51 13.06 10.12
C ARG A 183 23.61 13.81 10.86
N LEU A 184 24.82 13.25 10.92
CA LEU A 184 25.92 13.84 11.68
C LEU A 184 26.39 15.17 11.09
N LYS A 185 26.30 15.31 9.76
CA LYS A 185 26.72 16.52 9.05
C LYS A 185 25.81 17.70 9.33
N ILE A 186 24.49 17.52 9.21
CA ILE A 186 23.52 18.57 9.56
C ILE A 186 23.57 18.90 11.04
N LEU A 187 23.67 17.90 11.93
CA LEU A 187 23.78 18.20 13.36
C LEU A 187 25.04 19.01 13.67
N ALA A 188 26.18 18.71 13.05
CA ALA A 188 27.40 19.50 13.21
C ALA A 188 27.22 20.96 12.77
N TYR A 189 26.51 21.22 11.66
CA TYR A 189 26.20 22.60 11.22
C TYR A 189 25.21 23.31 12.15
N MET A 190 24.27 22.57 12.72
CA MET A 190 23.19 23.09 13.55
C MET A 190 23.49 23.05 15.05
N GLY A 191 24.75 22.77 15.41
CA GLY A 191 25.20 22.61 16.77
C GLY A 191 26.34 23.54 17.13
N ASN A 192 26.50 23.80 18.43
CA ASN A 192 27.64 24.49 19.00
C ASN A 192 28.19 23.71 20.21
N LEU A 193 29.45 23.98 20.56
CA LEU A 193 30.09 23.44 21.75
C LEU A 193 29.88 24.41 22.92
N GLY A 194 29.32 23.92 24.03
CA GLY A 194 29.12 24.67 25.26
C GLY A 194 29.74 23.98 26.47
N THR A 195 29.99 24.74 27.54
CA THR A 195 30.60 24.26 28.80
C THR A 195 29.58 23.93 29.89
N SER A 196 28.28 24.04 29.59
CA SER A 196 27.19 23.74 30.53
C SER A 196 26.29 22.66 29.96
N SER A 197 25.56 21.92 30.80
CA SER A 197 24.48 21.06 30.29
C SER A 197 23.20 21.88 30.08
N LYS A 198 22.21 21.34 29.34
CA LYS A 198 20.89 21.98 29.10
C LYS A 198 20.35 22.62 30.40
N GLY A 199 20.03 23.92 30.35
CA GLY A 199 19.45 24.64 31.49
C GLY A 199 20.44 25.34 32.42
N SER A 200 21.63 25.72 31.92
CA SER A 200 22.59 26.56 32.65
C SER A 200 23.14 25.92 33.92
N ILE A 201 23.07 24.59 34.05
CA ILE A 201 23.69 23.85 35.15
C ILE A 201 25.11 23.49 34.73
N PRO A 202 26.16 23.99 35.40
CA PRO A 202 27.54 23.59 35.14
C PRO A 202 27.71 22.12 35.52
N VAL A 203 27.99 21.26 34.54
CA VAL A 203 28.24 19.83 34.77
C VAL A 203 29.70 19.56 34.49
N GLY A 204 30.56 19.93 35.44
CA GLY A 204 31.99 19.64 35.43
C GLY A 204 32.78 20.13 34.21
N ALA A 205 34.03 19.66 34.09
CA ALA A 205 34.89 19.94 32.96
C ALA A 205 34.50 19.05 31.76
N GLY A 206 33.67 19.56 30.85
CA GLY A 206 33.31 18.88 29.60
C GLY A 206 32.70 19.85 28.58
N LEU A 207 32.97 19.62 27.29
CA LEU A 207 32.30 20.30 26.19
C LEU A 207 31.09 19.48 25.75
N TYR A 208 29.91 20.10 25.71
CA TYR A 208 28.65 19.49 25.31
C TYR A 208 28.19 20.08 23.97
N TYR A 209 27.66 19.23 23.08
CA TYR A 209 27.00 19.71 21.86
C TYR A 209 25.58 20.16 22.17
N HIS A 210 25.28 21.44 21.93
CA HIS A 210 23.92 21.97 21.98
C HIS A 210 23.42 22.28 20.58
N CYS A 211 22.10 22.25 20.41
CA CYS A 211 21.47 22.73 19.19
C CYS A 211 21.41 24.26 19.22
N LEU A 212 21.72 24.89 18.09
CA LEU A 212 21.52 26.32 17.87
C LEU A 212 20.04 26.72 18.02
N GLY A 213 19.79 28.01 18.27
CA GLY A 213 18.43 28.55 18.23
C GLY A 213 17.86 28.51 16.81
N ILE A 214 16.53 28.44 16.66
CA ILE A 214 15.87 28.31 15.35
C ILE A 214 16.29 29.44 14.37
N GLN A 215 16.43 30.68 14.84
CA GLN A 215 16.85 31.80 13.98
C GLN A 215 18.29 31.66 13.49
N GLU A 216 19.19 31.16 14.34
CA GLU A 216 20.58 30.89 13.96
C GLU A 216 20.65 29.72 12.97
N MET A 217 19.88 28.66 13.21
CA MET A 217 19.76 27.52 12.28
C MET A 217 19.23 27.96 10.92
N LYS A 218 18.25 28.87 10.88
CA LYS A 218 17.76 29.47 9.62
C LYS A 218 18.88 30.19 8.89
N ALA A 219 19.65 31.02 9.58
CA ALA A 219 20.80 31.71 9.00
C ALA A 219 21.86 30.72 8.47
N VAL A 220 22.16 29.63 9.19
CA VAL A 220 23.07 28.59 8.70
C VAL A 220 22.53 27.95 7.42
N ASN A 221 21.26 27.55 7.38
CA ASN A 221 20.65 26.93 6.21
C ASN A 221 20.65 27.88 4.99
N SER A 222 20.15 29.10 5.16
CA SER A 222 19.95 30.06 4.07
C SER A 222 21.24 30.69 3.53
N THR A 223 22.33 30.64 4.30
CA THR A 223 23.57 31.37 3.97
C THR A 223 24.72 30.41 3.72
N PHE A 224 24.96 29.48 4.64
CA PHE A 224 26.09 28.56 4.55
C PHE A 224 25.77 27.33 3.70
N LEU A 225 24.60 26.72 3.89
CA LEU A 225 24.22 25.49 3.17
C LEU A 225 23.60 25.75 1.79
N ARG A 226 23.14 26.97 1.51
CA ARG A 226 22.36 27.30 0.30
C ARG A 226 22.94 26.83 -1.04
N LYS A 227 24.28 26.75 -1.16
CA LYS A 227 24.96 26.31 -2.40
C LYS A 227 25.58 24.91 -2.28
N THR A 228 25.29 24.17 -1.22
CA THR A 228 25.80 22.82 -0.99
C THR A 228 24.71 21.79 -1.26
N SER A 229 25.11 20.53 -1.38
CA SER A 229 24.19 19.38 -1.46
C SER A 229 23.37 19.18 -0.18
N ASP A 230 23.72 19.87 0.90
CA ASP A 230 23.09 19.73 2.22
C ASP A 230 22.02 20.81 2.48
N HIS A 231 21.74 21.69 1.51
CA HIS A 231 20.62 22.61 1.61
C HIS A 231 19.31 21.81 1.73
N LEU A 232 18.52 22.10 2.75
CA LEU A 232 17.33 21.28 3.08
C LEU A 232 16.31 21.23 1.93
N TYR A 233 16.16 22.32 1.18
CA TYR A 233 15.35 22.38 -0.04
C TYR A 233 16.03 23.22 -1.13
N SER A 234 16.43 22.60 -2.23
CA SER A 234 17.21 23.27 -3.29
C SER A 234 16.46 24.39 -4.05
N THR A 235 15.14 24.31 -4.13
CA THR A 235 14.32 25.24 -4.92
C THR A 235 13.74 26.35 -4.05
N LYS A 236 13.94 27.61 -4.43
CA LYS A 236 13.38 28.75 -3.70
C LYS A 236 11.89 28.94 -4.00
N SER A 237 11.05 28.82 -2.99
CA SER A 237 9.63 29.19 -3.02
C SER A 237 9.13 29.49 -1.60
N ALA A 238 8.02 30.22 -1.45
CA ALA A 238 7.44 30.50 -0.13
C ALA A 238 7.01 29.21 0.57
N LEU A 239 6.43 28.26 -0.17
CA LEU A 239 6.10 26.93 0.34
C LEU A 239 7.33 26.20 0.89
N ASN A 240 8.46 26.22 0.17
CA ASN A 240 9.68 25.59 0.65
C ASN A 240 10.28 26.31 1.85
N THR A 241 10.08 27.62 2.01
CA THR A 241 10.47 28.34 3.23
C THR A 241 9.74 27.79 4.47
N TYR A 242 8.42 27.53 4.38
CA TYR A 242 7.68 26.89 5.47
C TYR A 242 8.17 25.47 5.76
N ARG A 243 8.43 24.68 4.69
CA ARG A 243 8.95 23.32 4.84
C ARG A 243 10.34 23.28 5.48
N GLU A 244 11.23 24.18 5.07
CA GLU A 244 12.55 24.34 5.66
C GLU A 244 12.42 24.67 7.16
N GLU A 245 11.57 25.63 7.50
CA GLU A 245 11.34 26.00 8.89
C GLU A 245 10.81 24.84 9.73
N GLU A 246 9.87 24.05 9.21
CA GLU A 246 9.37 22.85 9.89
C GLU A 246 10.49 21.82 10.14
N VAL A 247 11.38 21.59 9.18
CA VAL A 247 12.55 20.71 9.36
C VAL A 247 13.48 21.24 10.45
N LEU A 248 13.76 22.55 10.47
CA LEU A 248 14.63 23.16 11.47
C LEU A 248 14.03 23.08 12.87
N VAL A 249 12.72 23.35 13.01
CA VAL A 249 12.00 23.19 14.29
C VAL A 249 12.03 21.74 14.75
N TYR A 250 11.81 20.78 13.84
CA TYR A 250 11.89 19.36 14.16
C TYR A 250 13.29 18.97 14.66
N ILE A 251 14.35 19.41 13.98
CA ILE A 251 15.74 19.16 14.39
C ILE A 251 15.99 19.75 15.78
N ASN A 252 15.57 20.99 16.03
CA ASN A 252 15.77 21.65 17.32
C ASN A 252 15.08 20.89 18.46
N GLN A 253 13.83 20.48 18.26
CA GLN A 253 13.05 19.73 19.26
C GLN A 253 13.61 18.32 19.51
N ASN A 254 14.19 17.68 18.47
CA ASN A 254 14.60 16.27 18.50
C ASN A 254 16.12 16.06 18.46
N TYR A 255 16.93 17.12 18.63
CA TYR A 255 18.37 17.11 18.36
C TYR A 255 19.10 15.92 19.01
N SER A 256 18.87 15.67 20.30
CA SER A 256 19.48 14.55 21.03
C SER A 256 19.04 13.16 20.54
N VAL A 257 17.78 13.03 20.12
CA VAL A 257 17.24 11.78 19.57
C VAL A 257 17.88 11.51 18.21
N ILE A 258 18.01 12.54 17.37
CA ILE A 258 18.64 12.46 16.06
C ILE A 258 20.15 12.15 16.22
N TRP A 259 20.84 12.77 17.17
CA TRP A 259 22.26 12.52 17.47
C TRP A 259 22.55 11.05 17.83
N ASN A 260 21.64 10.42 18.56
CA ASN A 260 21.80 9.03 19.02
C ASN A 260 21.19 7.99 18.07
N ALA A 261 20.51 8.40 16.99
CA ALA A 261 19.94 7.48 16.03
C ALA A 261 21.03 6.68 15.27
N LYS A 262 20.64 5.59 14.60
CA LYS A 262 21.54 4.80 13.76
C LYS A 262 21.39 5.20 12.30
N GLY A 263 22.45 4.99 11.51
CA GLY A 263 22.46 5.26 10.06
C GLY A 263 23.04 6.62 9.69
N LYS A 264 23.47 6.71 8.41
CA LYS A 264 24.04 7.93 7.83
C LYS A 264 22.98 9.01 7.60
N TYR A 265 21.81 8.61 7.10
CA TYR A 265 20.71 9.52 6.78
C TYR A 265 19.59 9.41 7.82
N TYR A 266 18.96 10.55 8.13
CA TYR A 266 17.82 10.61 9.04
C TYR A 266 16.58 11.11 8.28
N PRO A 267 15.55 10.27 8.10
CA PRO A 267 14.29 10.69 7.50
C PRO A 267 13.33 11.29 8.53
N ILE A 268 12.69 12.40 8.17
CA ILE A 268 11.52 12.97 8.86
C ILE A 268 10.26 12.50 8.14
N TYR A 269 9.24 12.06 8.88
CA TYR A 269 7.98 11.57 8.32
C TYR A 269 6.79 12.31 8.93
N HIS A 270 5.77 12.55 8.10
CA HIS A 270 4.43 12.94 8.55
C HIS A 270 3.54 11.70 8.60
N PHE A 271 3.67 10.89 9.65
CA PHE A 271 2.82 9.71 9.80
C PHE A 271 1.39 10.11 10.18
N ILE A 272 0.40 9.51 9.53
CA ILE A 272 -1.02 9.82 9.74
C ILE A 272 -1.44 9.54 11.20
N LYS A 273 -0.87 8.51 11.84
CA LYS A 273 -1.13 8.21 13.27
C LYS A 273 -0.82 9.39 14.20
N ASP A 274 0.13 10.25 13.83
CA ASP A 274 0.62 11.35 14.66
C ASP A 274 -0.30 12.58 14.57
N TRP A 275 -1.27 12.58 13.65
CA TRP A 275 -2.30 13.60 13.57
C TRP A 275 -3.42 13.39 14.57
N VAL A 276 -3.53 12.20 15.15
CA VAL A 276 -4.65 11.89 16.03
C VAL A 276 -4.33 12.33 17.45
N VAL A 277 -4.73 13.55 17.77
CA VAL A 277 -4.50 14.15 19.09
C VAL A 277 -5.78 14.26 19.89
N LYS A 278 -5.68 14.08 21.21
CA LYS A 278 -6.81 14.24 22.13
C LYS A 278 -7.41 15.65 22.01
N GLY A 279 -8.72 15.73 21.77
CA GLY A 279 -9.45 16.99 21.64
C GLY A 279 -9.28 17.68 20.28
N MET A 280 -8.80 16.97 19.25
CA MET A 280 -8.78 17.52 17.89
C MET A 280 -10.20 17.85 17.39
N GLN A 281 -10.32 18.88 16.56
CA GLN A 281 -11.58 19.36 15.99
C GLN A 281 -11.88 18.73 14.62
N MET A 282 -10.82 18.43 13.85
CA MET A 282 -10.90 17.81 12.53
C MET A 282 -11.31 16.33 12.62
N ASN A 283 -12.15 15.90 11.68
CA ASN A 283 -12.49 14.50 11.46
C ASN A 283 -11.66 13.96 10.28
N VAL A 284 -10.73 13.04 10.56
CA VAL A 284 -10.00 12.30 9.53
C VAL A 284 -10.82 11.05 9.19
N ILE A 285 -11.24 10.92 7.94
CA ILE A 285 -12.08 9.82 7.45
C ILE A 285 -11.32 9.12 6.31
N ILE A 286 -10.90 7.88 6.56
CA ILE A 286 -10.19 7.06 5.59
C ILE A 286 -11.18 6.06 5.01
N LEU A 287 -11.48 6.17 3.73
CA LEU A 287 -12.38 5.28 3.00
C LEU A 287 -11.57 4.20 2.30
N ASP A 288 -11.51 2.99 2.86
CA ASP A 288 -10.73 1.89 2.28
C ASP A 288 -11.47 0.56 2.48
N ALA A 289 -11.83 -0.08 1.36
CA ALA A 289 -12.71 -1.24 1.35
C ALA A 289 -12.18 -2.46 2.11
N THR A 290 -10.87 -2.54 2.33
CA THR A 290 -10.20 -3.71 2.91
C THR A 290 -9.41 -3.39 4.16
N ALA A 291 -9.64 -2.21 4.74
CA ALA A 291 -8.90 -1.81 5.92
C ALA A 291 -9.13 -2.74 7.12
N ASP A 292 -10.35 -3.26 7.28
CA ASP A 292 -10.71 -4.30 8.26
C ASP A 292 -9.85 -5.58 8.14
N VAL A 293 -9.37 -5.89 6.94
CA VAL A 293 -8.42 -6.99 6.68
C VAL A 293 -6.99 -6.59 7.02
N LEU A 294 -6.60 -5.34 6.72
CA LEU A 294 -5.25 -4.84 6.96
C LEU A 294 -4.90 -4.84 8.46
N SER A 295 -5.83 -4.46 9.32
CA SER A 295 -5.66 -4.50 10.78
C SER A 295 -6.99 -4.53 11.53
N ASP A 296 -6.94 -4.92 12.81
CA ASP A 296 -8.11 -4.87 13.70
C ASP A 296 -8.32 -3.50 14.34
N TYR A 297 -7.34 -2.59 14.19
CA TYR A 297 -7.31 -1.24 14.75
C TYR A 297 -7.53 -1.13 16.28
N LYS A 298 -7.45 -2.24 17.03
CA LYS A 298 -7.80 -2.26 18.47
C LYS A 298 -6.85 -1.46 19.36
N LYS A 299 -5.57 -1.36 18.95
CA LYS A 299 -4.50 -0.68 19.70
C LYS A 299 -3.91 0.48 18.90
N THR A 300 -4.76 1.17 18.16
CA THR A 300 -4.37 2.26 17.27
C THR A 300 -5.15 3.51 17.62
N PRO A 301 -4.68 4.70 17.21
CA PRO A 301 -5.46 5.92 17.41
C PRO A 301 -6.70 5.98 16.49
N PHE A 302 -6.82 5.09 15.50
CA PHE A 302 -7.95 5.07 14.57
C PHE A 302 -9.08 4.22 15.10
N ARG A 303 -10.32 4.64 14.83
CA ARG A 303 -11.53 3.86 15.10
C ARG A 303 -12.05 3.23 13.81
N LEU A 304 -12.10 1.89 13.77
CA LEU A 304 -12.76 1.16 12.70
C LEU A 304 -14.29 1.30 12.83
N ILE A 305 -14.93 1.83 11.80
CA ILE A 305 -16.39 1.96 11.69
C ILE A 305 -16.95 0.63 11.17
N GLN A 306 -18.02 0.17 11.81
CA GLN A 306 -18.73 -1.04 11.40
C GLN A 306 -19.83 -0.67 10.41
N ASN A 307 -19.95 -1.45 9.33
CA ASN A 307 -21.08 -1.33 8.42
C ASN A 307 -22.23 -2.21 8.90
N SER A 308 -23.47 -1.75 8.75
CA SER A 308 -24.65 -2.49 9.20
C SER A 308 -25.05 -3.67 8.30
N GLY A 309 -24.58 -3.73 7.05
CA GLY A 309 -24.95 -4.77 6.09
C GLY A 309 -23.77 -5.52 5.46
N LYS A 310 -24.09 -6.62 4.76
CA LYS A 310 -23.12 -7.43 4.01
C LYS A 310 -22.67 -6.67 2.76
N MET A 311 -21.44 -6.90 2.32
CA MET A 311 -20.81 -6.10 1.28
C MET A 311 -21.13 -6.60 -0.15
N TYR A 312 -21.27 -7.92 -0.34
CA TYR A 312 -21.21 -8.54 -1.68
C TYR A 312 -22.47 -9.33 -2.05
N SER A 313 -22.85 -9.27 -3.33
CA SER A 313 -24.05 -9.95 -3.88
C SER A 313 -23.75 -10.94 -5.02
N SER A 314 -22.52 -10.99 -5.53
CA SER A 314 -22.12 -11.85 -6.64
C SER A 314 -21.69 -13.25 -6.18
N PRO A 315 -22.17 -14.34 -6.81
CA PRO A 315 -21.60 -15.67 -6.63
C PRO A 315 -20.13 -15.70 -7.04
N ILE A 316 -19.28 -16.42 -6.33
CA ILE A 316 -17.83 -16.50 -6.63
C ILE A 316 -17.38 -17.95 -6.64
N THR A 317 -16.69 -18.35 -7.71
CA THR A 317 -16.05 -19.66 -7.83
C THR A 317 -14.54 -19.48 -7.82
N PHE A 318 -13.87 -20.22 -6.94
CA PHE A 318 -12.42 -20.30 -6.85
C PHE A 318 -11.93 -21.57 -7.56
N GLN A 319 -10.87 -21.46 -8.34
CA GLN A 319 -10.27 -22.60 -9.05
C GLN A 319 -8.75 -22.51 -9.02
N GLU A 320 -8.11 -23.55 -8.51
CA GLU A 320 -6.66 -23.71 -8.53
C GLU A 320 -6.20 -24.25 -9.89
N PHE A 321 -5.04 -23.81 -10.36
CA PHE A 321 -4.37 -24.37 -11.54
C PHE A 321 -2.88 -24.60 -11.28
N PRO A 322 -2.24 -25.58 -11.95
CA PRO A 322 -0.84 -25.91 -11.73
C PRO A 322 0.10 -24.84 -12.28
N MET A 323 1.14 -24.48 -11.51
CA MET A 323 2.17 -23.54 -11.93
C MET A 323 3.41 -24.26 -12.47
N SER A 324 3.70 -24.10 -13.76
CA SER A 324 4.90 -24.67 -14.41
C SER A 324 6.17 -23.83 -14.23
N LEU A 325 6.03 -22.58 -13.76
CA LEU A 325 7.12 -21.60 -13.66
C LEU A 325 7.14 -20.89 -12.30
N GLU A 326 8.10 -21.20 -11.43
CA GLU A 326 8.28 -20.46 -10.18
C GLU A 326 9.16 -19.22 -10.41
N ARG A 327 8.68 -18.03 -9.97
CA ARG A 327 9.36 -16.73 -10.13
C ARG A 327 10.83 -16.73 -9.66
N TRP A 328 11.15 -17.51 -8.63
CA TRP A 328 12.42 -17.53 -7.89
C TRP A 328 13.36 -18.68 -8.23
N LEU A 329 13.00 -19.61 -9.12
CA LEU A 329 13.92 -20.70 -9.49
C LEU A 329 15.03 -20.26 -10.47
N PHE A 330 15.22 -18.95 -10.63
CA PHE A 330 16.20 -18.36 -11.53
C PHE A 330 17.52 -18.11 -10.81
N GLU A 331 18.54 -18.84 -11.25
CA GLU A 331 19.94 -18.47 -11.08
C GLU A 331 20.36 -17.56 -12.24
N LYS A 332 21.51 -16.88 -12.12
CA LYS A 332 22.22 -16.39 -13.31
C LYS A 332 22.39 -17.59 -14.25
N ASP A 333 22.13 -17.43 -15.56
CA ASP A 333 22.32 -18.45 -16.61
C ASP A 333 21.08 -19.26 -17.09
N VAL A 334 19.83 -18.81 -16.88
CA VAL A 334 18.67 -19.32 -17.65
C VAL A 334 18.40 -18.37 -18.82
N ASP A 335 18.39 -18.90 -20.05
CA ASP A 335 18.14 -18.10 -21.25
C ASP A 335 16.63 -17.84 -21.50
N ASP A 336 16.33 -16.78 -22.24
CA ASP A 336 14.96 -16.34 -22.53
C ASP A 336 14.12 -17.40 -23.26
N ASN A 337 14.71 -18.28 -24.09
CA ASN A 337 13.95 -19.29 -24.81
C ASN A 337 13.41 -20.36 -23.85
N THR A 338 14.24 -20.79 -22.90
CA THR A 338 13.80 -21.71 -21.84
C THR A 338 12.64 -21.13 -21.03
N ILE A 339 12.62 -19.82 -20.80
CA ILE A 339 11.50 -19.16 -20.11
C ILE A 339 10.24 -19.16 -20.98
N ARG A 340 10.37 -18.81 -22.27
CA ARG A 340 9.27 -18.78 -23.22
C ARG A 340 8.62 -20.16 -23.41
N ASP A 341 9.41 -21.23 -23.44
CA ASP A 341 8.90 -22.60 -23.58
C ASP A 341 8.01 -22.99 -22.39
N ARG A 342 8.42 -22.67 -21.16
CA ARG A 342 7.62 -22.99 -19.95
C ARG A 342 6.41 -22.12 -19.77
N ILE A 343 6.47 -20.88 -20.26
CA ILE A 343 5.31 -19.99 -20.26
C ILE A 343 4.18 -20.58 -21.12
N GLN A 344 4.47 -21.45 -22.10
CA GLN A 344 3.41 -22.05 -22.93
C GLN A 344 2.37 -22.82 -22.11
N ASP A 345 2.77 -23.60 -21.10
CA ASP A 345 1.82 -24.29 -20.23
C ASP A 345 0.89 -23.30 -19.50
N ILE A 346 1.44 -22.15 -19.07
CA ILE A 346 0.67 -21.07 -18.43
C ILE A 346 -0.23 -20.38 -19.46
N VAL A 347 0.24 -20.17 -20.69
CA VAL A 347 -0.52 -19.54 -21.77
C VAL A 347 -1.69 -20.43 -22.18
N ASP A 348 -1.50 -21.75 -22.25
CA ASP A 348 -2.55 -22.72 -22.53
C ASP A 348 -3.62 -22.71 -21.43
N GLU A 349 -3.21 -22.76 -20.16
CA GLU A 349 -4.12 -22.65 -19.02
C GLU A 349 -4.89 -21.31 -19.02
N LEU A 350 -4.20 -20.19 -19.27
CA LEU A 350 -4.84 -18.88 -19.39
C LEU A 350 -5.81 -18.80 -20.58
N ALA A 351 -5.50 -19.45 -21.69
CA ALA A 351 -6.40 -19.52 -22.84
C ALA A 351 -7.70 -20.25 -22.50
N ASP A 352 -7.62 -21.34 -21.75
CA ASP A 352 -8.81 -22.08 -21.28
C ASP A 352 -9.62 -21.26 -20.26
N GLN A 353 -8.95 -20.55 -19.35
CA GLN A 353 -9.61 -19.65 -18.41
C GLN A 353 -10.32 -18.49 -19.13
N ILE A 354 -9.73 -17.94 -20.19
CA ILE A 354 -10.36 -16.89 -21.02
C ILE A 354 -11.62 -17.42 -21.70
N GLN A 355 -11.64 -18.67 -22.15
CA GLN A 355 -12.84 -19.29 -22.72
C GLN A 355 -13.95 -19.48 -21.67
N GLN A 356 -13.56 -19.81 -20.43
CA GLN A 356 -14.50 -19.98 -19.32
C GLN A 356 -15.07 -18.65 -18.80
N ALA A 357 -14.24 -17.59 -18.73
CA ALA A 357 -14.60 -16.32 -18.12
C ALA A 357 -13.97 -15.13 -18.86
N SER A 358 -14.63 -14.69 -19.94
CA SER A 358 -14.21 -13.51 -20.72
C SER A 358 -15.08 -12.27 -20.41
N PRO A 359 -14.50 -11.05 -20.32
CA PRO A 359 -13.07 -10.77 -20.31
C PRO A 359 -12.37 -11.23 -19.02
N LEU A 360 -11.11 -11.67 -19.13
CA LEU A 360 -10.29 -12.15 -18.00
C LEU A 360 -9.23 -11.13 -17.59
N LEU A 361 -9.14 -10.83 -16.28
CA LEU A 361 -8.08 -9.99 -15.74
C LEU A 361 -6.94 -10.87 -15.26
N ILE A 362 -5.77 -10.77 -15.86
CA ILE A 362 -4.58 -11.53 -15.48
C ILE A 362 -3.72 -10.64 -14.59
N VAL A 363 -3.43 -11.12 -13.38
CA VAL A 363 -2.62 -10.40 -12.40
C VAL A 363 -1.38 -11.22 -12.08
N THR A 364 -0.22 -10.70 -12.44
CA THR A 364 1.07 -11.43 -12.32
C THR A 364 2.20 -10.53 -11.80
N TRP A 365 3.43 -11.02 -11.78
CA TRP A 365 4.64 -10.23 -11.57
C TRP A 365 5.11 -9.57 -12.87
N LYS A 366 5.84 -8.45 -12.77
CA LYS A 366 6.33 -7.74 -13.95
C LYS A 366 7.58 -8.38 -14.56
N TYR A 367 8.49 -8.87 -13.72
CA TYR A 367 9.81 -9.38 -14.13
C TYR A 367 10.12 -10.70 -13.45
N MET A 368 10.96 -11.52 -14.08
CA MET A 368 11.64 -12.64 -13.43
C MET A 368 12.76 -12.10 -12.56
N VAL A 369 12.97 -12.78 -11.43
CA VAL A 369 13.81 -12.27 -10.35
C VAL A 369 14.63 -13.41 -9.78
N ALA A 370 15.96 -13.21 -9.71
CA ALA A 370 16.85 -14.18 -9.10
C ALA A 370 16.57 -14.32 -7.60
N ARG A 371 16.63 -15.54 -7.07
CA ARG A 371 16.17 -15.88 -5.71
C ARG A 371 16.80 -15.08 -4.58
N ASP A 372 18.09 -14.75 -4.73
CA ASP A 372 18.87 -14.03 -3.72
C ASP A 372 18.83 -12.51 -3.90
N SER A 373 18.04 -12.01 -4.85
CA SER A 373 17.83 -10.58 -4.95
C SER A 373 16.91 -10.10 -3.83
N ASP A 374 17.33 -9.01 -3.20
CA ASP A 374 16.49 -8.25 -2.29
C ASP A 374 15.24 -7.79 -3.07
N PRO A 375 14.00 -8.03 -2.59
CA PRO A 375 12.79 -7.49 -3.23
C PRO A 375 12.84 -5.97 -3.41
N ASP A 376 13.65 -5.27 -2.60
CA ASP A 376 13.87 -3.83 -2.71
C ASP A 376 14.98 -3.46 -3.75
N LYS A 377 15.70 -4.45 -4.30
CA LYS A 377 16.81 -4.32 -5.29
C LYS A 377 16.80 -5.47 -6.32
N GLU A 378 15.64 -5.79 -6.87
CA GLU A 378 15.49 -6.88 -7.84
C GLU A 378 16.28 -6.60 -9.13
N ASP A 379 17.08 -7.56 -9.59
CA ASP A 379 17.69 -7.56 -10.92
C ASP A 379 16.62 -7.94 -11.94
N LYS A 380 16.22 -7.00 -12.79
CA LYS A 380 15.03 -7.12 -13.64
C LYS A 380 15.39 -7.87 -14.90
N HIS A 381 15.03 -9.14 -14.97
CA HIS A 381 15.20 -9.95 -16.16
C HIS A 381 13.84 -10.32 -16.78
N LEU A 382 13.70 -10.13 -18.09
CA LEU A 382 12.53 -10.46 -18.93
C LEU A 382 11.16 -9.96 -18.43
N ASN A 383 10.48 -9.14 -19.24
CA ASN A 383 9.13 -8.65 -18.90
C ASN A 383 8.06 -9.72 -19.19
N ILE A 384 7.61 -10.40 -18.14
CA ILE A 384 6.67 -11.53 -18.26
C ILE A 384 5.30 -11.10 -18.76
N MET A 385 4.87 -9.87 -18.45
CA MET A 385 3.61 -9.36 -18.98
C MET A 385 3.63 -9.31 -20.51
N THR A 386 4.74 -8.82 -21.08
CA THR A 386 4.90 -8.72 -22.54
C THR A 386 4.96 -10.11 -23.16
N VAL A 387 5.66 -11.06 -22.54
CA VAL A 387 5.73 -12.43 -23.05
C VAL A 387 4.35 -13.09 -23.05
N LEU A 388 3.61 -13.02 -21.93
CA LEU A 388 2.24 -13.56 -21.86
C LEU A 388 1.32 -12.91 -22.88
N GLU A 389 1.42 -11.59 -23.06
CA GLU A 389 0.61 -10.87 -24.03
C GLU A 389 0.92 -11.29 -25.46
N GLU A 390 2.20 -11.42 -25.83
CA GLU A 390 2.62 -11.91 -27.15
C GLU A 390 2.07 -13.32 -27.44
N GLU A 391 2.23 -14.25 -26.50
CA GLU A 391 1.83 -15.65 -26.70
C GLU A 391 0.30 -15.83 -26.71
N LEU A 392 -0.44 -15.12 -25.86
CA LEU A 392 -1.91 -15.14 -25.89
C LEU A 392 -2.47 -14.49 -27.17
N ASN A 393 -1.82 -13.43 -27.67
CA ASN A 393 -2.19 -12.80 -28.94
C ASN A 393 -1.97 -13.74 -30.13
N LYS A 394 -0.89 -14.55 -30.14
CA LYS A 394 -0.67 -15.59 -31.16
C LYS A 394 -1.80 -16.63 -31.19
N LYS A 395 -2.47 -16.85 -30.06
CA LYS A 395 -3.68 -17.71 -29.96
C LYS A 395 -4.98 -17.00 -30.36
N GLY A 396 -4.93 -15.75 -30.84
CA GLY A 396 -6.12 -15.01 -31.26
C GLY A 396 -7.00 -14.53 -30.11
N LEU A 397 -6.44 -14.35 -28.91
CA LEU A 397 -7.17 -13.95 -27.70
C LEU A 397 -7.12 -12.44 -27.41
N ALA A 398 -6.52 -11.66 -28.32
CA ALA A 398 -6.45 -10.21 -28.22
C ALA A 398 -7.83 -9.59 -27.92
N GLY A 399 -7.88 -8.68 -26.94
CA GLY A 399 -9.11 -8.00 -26.51
C GLY A 399 -10.02 -8.83 -25.59
N LYS A 400 -9.73 -10.11 -25.34
CA LYS A 400 -10.49 -10.96 -24.39
C LYS A 400 -9.89 -10.99 -22.99
N TYR A 401 -8.75 -10.34 -22.78
CA TYR A 401 -8.06 -10.27 -21.50
C TYR A 401 -7.35 -8.93 -21.30
N SER A 402 -6.87 -8.70 -20.09
CA SER A 402 -5.89 -7.65 -19.80
C SER A 402 -4.90 -8.15 -18.77
N ILE A 403 -3.63 -7.77 -18.92
CA ILE A 403 -2.57 -8.18 -17.99
C ILE A 403 -2.14 -6.96 -17.18
N ILE A 404 -2.16 -7.10 -15.87
CA ILE A 404 -1.59 -6.12 -14.94
C ILE A 404 -0.56 -6.79 -14.04
N TYR A 405 0.35 -6.00 -13.50
CA TYR A 405 1.23 -6.47 -12.44
C TYR A 405 0.77 -5.98 -11.06
N ARG A 406 1.06 -6.77 -10.02
CA ARG A 406 0.80 -6.39 -8.63
C ARG A 406 1.59 -5.15 -8.22
N GLY A 407 0.90 -4.16 -7.66
CA GLY A 407 1.52 -2.87 -7.31
C GLY A 407 1.64 -1.87 -8.46
N SER A 408 1.01 -2.15 -9.61
CA SER A 408 0.83 -1.17 -10.70
C SER A 408 -0.09 0.00 -10.33
N GLY A 409 -0.84 -0.11 -9.23
CA GLY A 409 -1.89 0.85 -8.84
C GLY A 409 -3.21 0.62 -9.58
N GLN A 410 -3.17 -0.09 -10.72
CA GLN A 410 -4.37 -0.51 -11.46
C GLN A 410 -5.13 -1.63 -10.74
N ASP A 411 -4.49 -2.35 -9.83
CA ASP A 411 -5.13 -3.29 -8.90
C ASP A 411 -5.92 -2.58 -7.78
N LYS A 412 -5.71 -1.27 -7.58
CA LYS A 412 -6.34 -0.49 -6.51
C LYS A 412 -7.35 0.55 -6.97
N ALA A 413 -7.10 1.30 -8.05
CA ALA A 413 -7.83 2.56 -8.30
C ALA A 413 -8.60 2.66 -9.64
N THR A 414 -8.58 1.65 -10.52
CA THR A 414 -9.24 1.76 -11.84
C THR A 414 -10.70 1.27 -11.86
N ASN A 415 -11.49 1.78 -12.82
CA ASN A 415 -12.82 1.28 -13.19
C ASN A 415 -12.80 0.39 -14.45
N ALA A 416 -11.63 0.26 -15.09
CA ALA A 416 -11.48 -0.38 -16.40
C ALA A 416 -11.94 -1.86 -16.44
N PHE A 417 -11.95 -2.54 -15.29
CA PHE A 417 -12.22 -3.98 -15.22
C PHE A 417 -13.62 -4.33 -14.71
N SER A 418 -14.49 -3.33 -14.53
CA SER A 418 -15.81 -3.53 -13.90
C SER A 418 -16.74 -4.47 -14.66
N ASN A 419 -16.50 -4.76 -15.94
CA ASN A 419 -17.27 -5.72 -16.75
C ASN A 419 -16.59 -7.09 -16.90
N TYR A 420 -15.44 -7.32 -16.26
CA TYR A 420 -14.68 -8.56 -16.41
C TYR A 420 -15.37 -9.69 -15.66
N ALA A 421 -15.43 -10.86 -16.28
CA ALA A 421 -16.13 -12.04 -15.76
C ALA A 421 -15.28 -12.86 -14.79
N GLY A 422 -13.95 -12.73 -14.90
CA GLY A 422 -13.02 -13.42 -14.01
C GLY A 422 -11.67 -12.73 -13.87
N ILE A 423 -10.87 -13.29 -12.97
CA ILE A 423 -9.51 -12.87 -12.67
C ILE A 423 -8.62 -14.10 -12.46
N SER A 424 -7.38 -14.03 -12.93
CA SER A 424 -6.38 -15.07 -12.73
C SER A 424 -5.17 -14.49 -11.99
N PHE A 425 -4.87 -15.05 -10.82
CA PHE A 425 -3.66 -14.74 -10.06
C PHE A 425 -2.55 -15.70 -10.46
N VAL A 426 -1.65 -15.21 -11.32
CA VAL A 426 -0.57 -16.01 -11.89
C VAL A 426 0.69 -15.79 -11.07
N GLY A 427 0.92 -16.74 -10.18
CA GLY A 427 2.12 -16.94 -9.42
C GLY A 427 2.23 -16.14 -8.11
N GLU A 428 3.03 -16.64 -7.16
CA GLU A 428 3.20 -16.00 -5.85
C GLU A 428 4.04 -14.70 -5.93
N TRP A 429 3.60 -13.67 -5.19
CA TRP A 429 4.34 -12.42 -4.99
C TRP A 429 4.55 -12.11 -3.51
N ARG A 430 5.60 -11.35 -3.23
CA ARG A 430 6.00 -10.94 -1.88
C ARG A 430 6.04 -9.43 -1.76
N THR A 431 5.81 -8.93 -0.55
CA THR A 431 5.96 -7.50 -0.24
C THR A 431 7.28 -7.28 0.49
N GLY A 432 8.04 -6.27 0.06
CA GLY A 432 9.30 -5.88 0.74
C GLY A 432 9.07 -5.56 2.22
N LYS A 433 9.99 -6.01 3.08
CA LYS A 433 9.91 -5.80 4.54
C LYS A 433 9.93 -4.32 4.92
N SER A 434 10.62 -3.50 4.13
CA SER A 434 10.73 -2.05 4.30
C SER A 434 9.36 -1.36 4.17
N GLY A 435 8.62 -1.66 3.10
CA GLY A 435 7.28 -1.13 2.84
C GLY A 435 6.26 -1.49 3.93
N LEU A 436 6.24 -2.77 4.35
CA LEU A 436 5.38 -3.22 5.46
C LEU A 436 5.68 -2.48 6.76
N SER A 437 6.96 -2.33 7.11
CA SER A 437 7.38 -1.58 8.31
C SER A 437 6.89 -0.14 8.27
N LEU A 438 6.96 0.49 7.11
CA LEU A 438 6.55 1.88 6.93
C LEU A 438 5.03 2.05 7.01
N ILE A 439 4.26 1.14 6.41
CA ILE A 439 2.78 1.09 6.55
C ILE A 439 2.39 0.93 8.03
N ASN A 440 3.00 -0.03 8.73
CA ASN A 440 2.75 -0.26 10.15
C ASN A 440 3.05 0.99 10.99
N LYS A 441 4.16 1.69 10.71
CA LYS A 441 4.48 2.96 11.38
C LYS A 441 3.50 4.08 11.04
N ASN A 442 3.07 4.20 9.79
CA ASN A 442 2.21 5.28 9.33
C ASN A 442 0.83 5.26 10.00
N TYR A 443 0.24 4.08 10.16
CA TYR A 443 -1.08 3.91 10.78
C TYR A 443 -1.02 3.43 12.25
N GLY A 444 0.17 3.14 12.77
CA GLY A 444 0.32 2.56 14.11
C GLY A 444 -0.31 1.17 14.24
N ILE A 445 -0.32 0.40 13.14
CA ILE A 445 -0.93 -0.94 13.07
C ILE A 445 0.13 -2.05 13.14
N HIS A 446 -0.33 -3.27 13.37
CA HIS A 446 0.48 -4.49 13.28
C HIS A 446 -0.02 -5.40 12.14
N SER A 447 0.13 -4.93 10.91
CA SER A 447 -0.16 -5.76 9.73
C SER A 447 0.97 -6.73 9.44
N THR A 448 0.67 -7.76 8.66
CA THR A 448 1.61 -8.80 8.21
C THR A 448 1.62 -8.86 6.69
N GLU A 449 2.67 -9.43 6.10
CA GLU A 449 2.74 -9.64 4.65
C GLU A 449 1.51 -10.40 4.12
N ARG A 450 1.06 -11.42 4.86
CA ARG A 450 -0.15 -12.18 4.53
C ARG A 450 -1.39 -11.28 4.51
N ARG A 451 -1.61 -10.42 5.51
CA ARG A 451 -2.77 -9.50 5.54
C ARG A 451 -2.77 -8.51 4.39
N ILE A 452 -1.60 -7.95 4.06
CA ILE A 452 -1.46 -7.05 2.90
C ILE A 452 -1.81 -7.79 1.60
N ARG A 453 -1.34 -9.02 1.43
CA ARG A 453 -1.64 -9.83 0.25
C ARG A 453 -3.13 -10.17 0.16
N ILE A 454 -3.76 -10.57 1.26
CA ILE A 454 -5.21 -10.85 1.32
C ILE A 454 -6.00 -9.59 0.92
N ALA A 455 -5.69 -8.44 1.52
CA ALA A 455 -6.34 -7.17 1.19
C ALA A 455 -6.18 -6.84 -0.31
N GLY A 456 -4.99 -6.97 -0.87
CA GLY A 456 -4.74 -6.73 -2.30
C GLY A 456 -5.45 -7.72 -3.23
N MET A 457 -5.66 -8.98 -2.81
CA MET A 457 -6.43 -9.96 -3.57
C MET A 457 -7.92 -9.64 -3.56
N ILE A 458 -8.47 -9.34 -2.39
CA ILE A 458 -9.86 -8.91 -2.23
C ILE A 458 -10.13 -7.65 -3.05
N GLN A 459 -9.26 -6.64 -2.94
CA GLN A 459 -9.39 -5.39 -3.71
C GLN A 459 -9.44 -5.67 -5.23
N ALA A 460 -8.57 -6.54 -5.74
CA ALA A 460 -8.54 -6.87 -7.17
C ALA A 460 -9.80 -7.62 -7.64
N ILE A 461 -10.28 -8.62 -6.88
CA ILE A 461 -11.54 -9.33 -7.19
C ILE A 461 -12.72 -8.35 -7.17
N CYS A 462 -12.73 -7.43 -6.20
CA CYS A 462 -13.77 -6.42 -6.04
C CYS A 462 -13.85 -5.38 -7.19
N ARG A 463 -12.91 -5.41 -8.14
CA ARG A 463 -12.88 -4.50 -9.31
C ARG A 463 -13.59 -5.06 -10.53
N LEU A 464 -13.94 -6.35 -10.51
CA LEU A 464 -14.69 -7.04 -11.56
C LEU A 464 -16.19 -6.68 -11.53
N ARG A 465 -17.05 -7.50 -12.16
CA ARG A 465 -18.51 -7.30 -12.20
C ARG A 465 -19.23 -7.24 -10.85
N ILE A 466 -18.61 -7.71 -9.76
CA ILE A 466 -19.10 -7.44 -8.39
C ILE A 466 -19.25 -5.95 -8.08
N ARG A 467 -18.46 -5.09 -8.74
CA ARG A 467 -18.56 -3.63 -8.62
C ARG A 467 -19.86 -3.08 -9.20
N GLN A 468 -20.48 -3.79 -10.15
CA GLN A 468 -21.74 -3.37 -10.76
C GLN A 468 -22.93 -3.66 -9.83
N HIS A 469 -22.76 -4.56 -8.85
CA HIS A 469 -23.80 -5.01 -7.92
C HIS A 469 -25.01 -5.69 -8.59
N ASN A 470 -24.85 -6.15 -9.83
CA ASN A 470 -25.88 -6.87 -10.59
C ASN A 470 -26.08 -8.33 -10.12
N GLY A 471 -25.23 -8.83 -9.21
CA GLY A 471 -25.26 -10.22 -8.76
C GLY A 471 -24.74 -11.22 -9.79
N ASP A 472 -24.08 -10.74 -10.84
CA ASP A 472 -23.42 -11.61 -11.82
C ASP A 472 -22.33 -12.45 -11.15
N PRO A 473 -22.11 -13.73 -11.57
CA PRO A 473 -21.12 -14.62 -10.96
C PRO A 473 -19.69 -14.05 -11.05
N ILE A 474 -18.64 -14.66 -10.52
CA ILE A 474 -17.24 -14.29 -10.80
C ILE A 474 -16.41 -15.56 -10.74
N HIS A 475 -15.43 -15.67 -11.64
CA HIS A 475 -14.43 -16.72 -11.59
C HIS A 475 -13.10 -16.15 -11.09
N VAL A 476 -12.55 -16.74 -10.03
CA VAL A 476 -11.19 -16.42 -9.57
C VAL A 476 -10.33 -17.66 -9.69
N PHE A 477 -9.38 -17.58 -10.62
CA PHE A 477 -8.35 -18.58 -10.83
C PHE A 477 -7.09 -18.18 -10.06
N TYR A 478 -6.37 -19.15 -9.53
CA TYR A 478 -5.12 -18.90 -8.83
C TYR A 478 -4.16 -20.09 -9.00
N SER A 479 -2.88 -19.78 -9.10
CA SER A 479 -1.85 -20.81 -9.25
C SER A 479 -1.54 -21.53 -7.93
N ASP A 480 -1.17 -22.81 -8.01
CA ASP A 480 -0.89 -23.69 -6.88
C ASP A 480 0.37 -23.36 -6.06
N ASP A 481 1.20 -22.43 -6.55
CA ASP A 481 2.36 -21.88 -5.84
C ASP A 481 1.98 -20.76 -4.85
N ILE A 482 0.73 -20.28 -4.87
CA ILE A 482 0.18 -19.34 -3.88
C ILE A 482 -0.18 -20.11 -2.60
N ASP A 483 0.24 -19.59 -1.43
CA ASP A 483 -0.09 -20.18 -0.12
C ASP A 483 -1.59 -20.54 0.01
N PRO A 484 -1.94 -21.84 0.15
CA PRO A 484 -3.34 -22.27 0.25
C PRO A 484 -4.08 -21.64 1.43
N GLN A 485 -3.36 -21.37 2.52
CA GLN A 485 -3.95 -20.73 3.71
C GLN A 485 -4.26 -19.25 3.43
N LEU A 486 -3.52 -18.60 2.54
CA LEU A 486 -3.80 -17.25 2.10
C LEU A 486 -5.06 -17.21 1.22
N MET A 487 -5.18 -18.13 0.26
CA MET A 487 -6.38 -18.24 -0.57
C MET A 487 -7.62 -18.62 0.23
N LYS A 488 -7.46 -19.48 1.24
CA LYS A 488 -8.53 -19.78 2.19
C LYS A 488 -9.02 -18.54 2.93
N ASP A 489 -8.12 -17.67 3.39
CA ASP A 489 -8.54 -16.44 4.06
C ASP A 489 -9.31 -15.49 3.12
N VAL A 490 -8.92 -15.42 1.84
CA VAL A 490 -9.65 -14.66 0.81
C VAL A 490 -11.04 -15.27 0.58
N PHE A 491 -11.12 -16.59 0.46
CA PHE A 491 -12.38 -17.33 0.32
C PHE A 491 -13.31 -17.09 1.52
N ASP A 492 -12.80 -17.25 2.73
CA ASP A 492 -13.55 -17.07 3.98
C ASP A 492 -14.05 -15.62 4.10
N TYR A 493 -13.23 -14.63 3.73
CA TYR A 493 -13.64 -13.24 3.71
C TYR A 493 -14.87 -13.00 2.83
N PHE A 494 -14.88 -13.50 1.59
CA PHE A 494 -16.05 -13.36 0.72
C PHE A 494 -17.25 -14.15 1.25
N LYS A 495 -17.04 -15.34 1.81
CA LYS A 495 -18.10 -16.14 2.42
C LYS A 495 -18.75 -15.43 3.61
N GLU A 496 -17.96 -14.78 4.45
CA GLU A 496 -18.44 -14.05 5.61
C GLU A 496 -19.11 -12.72 5.24
N ASN A 497 -18.67 -12.05 4.16
CA ASN A 497 -19.13 -10.72 3.78
C ASN A 497 -20.16 -10.68 2.63
N SER A 498 -20.56 -11.83 2.11
CA SER A 498 -21.62 -11.92 1.08
C SER A 498 -23.03 -12.03 1.68
N ASP A 499 -24.02 -11.63 0.90
CA ASP A 499 -25.44 -11.76 1.24
C ASP A 499 -25.84 -13.23 1.46
N ALA A 500 -26.84 -13.44 2.31
CA ALA A 500 -27.40 -14.77 2.54
C ALA A 500 -27.92 -15.38 1.22
N GLY A 501 -27.45 -16.58 0.88
CA GLY A 501 -27.82 -17.29 -0.36
C GLY A 501 -26.89 -17.04 -1.55
N VAL A 502 -25.89 -16.16 -1.42
CA VAL A 502 -24.82 -16.04 -2.42
C VAL A 502 -23.88 -17.23 -2.29
N SER A 503 -23.67 -17.95 -3.40
CA SER A 503 -22.79 -19.12 -3.42
C SER A 503 -21.33 -18.71 -3.55
N ILE A 504 -20.51 -19.11 -2.57
CA ILE A 504 -19.06 -19.04 -2.64
C ILE A 504 -18.54 -20.49 -2.69
N SER A 505 -17.99 -20.91 -3.83
CA SER A 505 -17.68 -22.31 -4.16
C SER A 505 -16.26 -22.50 -4.68
N GLY A 506 -15.84 -23.76 -4.83
CA GLY A 506 -14.49 -24.10 -5.25
C GLY A 506 -13.46 -23.86 -4.15
N MET A 507 -13.83 -24.17 -2.90
CA MET A 507 -12.98 -23.98 -1.72
C MET A 507 -11.54 -24.47 -2.04
N PRO A 508 -10.52 -23.65 -1.77
CA PRO A 508 -9.14 -24.10 -1.85
C PRO A 508 -9.01 -25.37 -1.02
N VAL A 509 -8.65 -26.48 -1.67
CA VAL A 509 -8.40 -27.71 -0.93
C VAL A 509 -7.24 -27.40 -0.01
N LEU A 510 -7.47 -27.46 1.31
CA LEU A 510 -6.39 -27.50 2.29
C LEU A 510 -5.70 -28.86 2.14
N MET A 511 -5.02 -29.05 1.02
CA MET A 511 -3.99 -30.07 0.93
C MET A 511 -2.96 -29.71 2.01
N PRO A 512 -2.42 -30.70 2.74
CA PRO A 512 -1.33 -30.41 3.68
C PRO A 512 -0.30 -29.58 2.93
N ALA A 513 -0.04 -28.37 3.45
CA ALA A 513 0.69 -27.28 2.81
C ALA A 513 1.67 -27.80 1.74
N THR A 514 1.59 -27.27 0.52
CA THR A 514 2.59 -27.54 -0.52
C THR A 514 3.95 -27.57 0.16
N LYS A 515 4.60 -28.74 0.15
CA LYS A 515 5.79 -28.95 0.98
C LYS A 515 6.98 -28.11 0.48
N ARG A 516 6.78 -27.36 -0.61
CA ARG A 516 7.58 -26.28 -1.19
C ARG A 516 7.71 -25.02 -0.31
N THR A 517 7.76 -25.20 1.01
CA THR A 517 8.02 -24.10 1.95
C THR A 517 9.37 -23.42 1.65
N PRO A 518 9.57 -22.15 2.03
CA PRO A 518 10.87 -21.47 1.87
C PRO A 518 12.04 -22.26 2.47
N VAL A 519 11.79 -22.97 3.58
CA VAL A 519 12.77 -23.83 4.26
C VAL A 519 13.11 -25.05 3.40
N PHE A 520 12.11 -25.71 2.81
CA PHE A 520 12.34 -26.82 1.89
C PHE A 520 13.07 -26.35 0.63
N LEU A 521 12.65 -25.26 0.01
CA LEU A 521 13.29 -24.72 -1.19
C LEU A 521 14.76 -24.37 -0.93
N LYS A 522 15.13 -23.92 0.29
CA LYS A 522 16.54 -23.72 0.68
C LYS A 522 17.34 -25.02 0.67
N LYS A 523 16.73 -26.12 1.12
CA LYS A 523 17.34 -27.45 1.09
C LYS A 523 17.54 -27.91 -0.35
N VAL A 524 16.56 -27.68 -1.24
CA VAL A 524 16.67 -28.00 -2.66
C VAL A 524 17.86 -27.27 -3.30
N VAL A 525 18.01 -25.96 -3.06
CA VAL A 525 19.16 -25.18 -3.57
C VAL A 525 20.49 -25.69 -3.03
N ALA A 526 20.56 -26.03 -1.74
CA ALA A 526 21.78 -26.62 -1.18
C ALA A 526 22.15 -27.95 -1.87
N LEU A 527 21.16 -28.72 -2.33
CA LEU A 527 21.38 -29.93 -3.12
C LEU A 527 21.76 -29.61 -4.57
N CYS A 528 21.19 -28.58 -5.19
CA CYS A 528 21.62 -28.10 -6.52
C CYS A 528 23.07 -27.60 -6.52
N GLY A 529 23.49 -26.91 -5.45
CA GLY A 529 24.90 -26.50 -5.28
C GLY A 529 25.86 -27.68 -5.07
N TYR A 530 25.36 -28.82 -4.58
CA TYR A 530 26.15 -30.05 -4.45
C TYR A 530 26.23 -30.83 -5.76
N ASP A 531 25.10 -30.96 -6.46
CA ASP A 531 25.03 -31.60 -7.77
C ASP A 531 24.33 -30.65 -8.76
N PRO A 532 25.11 -29.91 -9.56
CA PRO A 532 24.56 -28.96 -10.53
C PRO A 532 23.59 -29.58 -11.55
N LYS A 533 23.69 -30.90 -11.82
CA LYS A 533 22.76 -31.61 -12.72
C LYS A 533 21.35 -31.72 -12.15
N LEU A 534 21.22 -31.59 -10.82
CA LEU A 534 19.92 -31.54 -10.16
C LEU A 534 19.12 -30.33 -10.64
N LEU A 535 19.81 -29.20 -10.86
CA LEU A 535 19.18 -27.99 -11.35
C LEU A 535 18.59 -28.21 -12.74
N ASP A 536 19.34 -28.81 -13.66
CA ASP A 536 18.86 -29.16 -15.00
C ASP A 536 17.72 -30.18 -14.93
N THR A 537 17.79 -31.15 -14.03
CA THR A 537 16.70 -32.11 -13.83
C THR A 537 15.42 -31.43 -13.39
N ILE A 538 15.49 -30.58 -12.37
CA ILE A 538 14.36 -29.78 -11.87
C ILE A 538 13.85 -28.89 -12.99
N LYS A 539 14.77 -28.29 -13.76
CA LYS A 539 14.46 -27.43 -14.89
C LYS A 539 13.71 -28.17 -16.00
N TYR A 540 14.06 -29.42 -16.29
CA TYR A 540 13.46 -30.20 -17.39
C TYR A 540 12.44 -31.25 -16.92
N CYS A 541 12.00 -31.21 -15.65
CA CYS A 541 11.07 -32.16 -15.02
C CYS A 541 11.43 -33.64 -15.25
N ARG A 542 12.74 -33.95 -15.28
CA ARG A 542 13.22 -35.32 -15.53
C ARG A 542 13.24 -36.11 -14.22
N THR A 543 13.13 -37.43 -14.33
CA THR A 543 13.41 -38.29 -13.18
C THR A 543 14.92 -38.30 -12.94
N TYR A 544 15.36 -38.04 -11.71
CA TYR A 544 16.78 -38.12 -11.36
C TYR A 544 16.99 -38.77 -10.01
N THR A 545 18.07 -39.54 -9.89
CA THR A 545 18.48 -40.14 -8.62
C THR A 545 19.71 -39.42 -8.09
N LEU A 546 19.53 -38.58 -7.08
CA LEU A 546 20.64 -37.95 -6.37
C LEU A 546 21.16 -38.91 -5.30
N THR A 547 22.42 -39.33 -5.42
CA THR A 547 23.08 -40.14 -4.38
C THR A 547 24.11 -39.29 -3.66
N ILE A 548 23.97 -39.14 -2.33
CA ILE A 548 24.82 -38.29 -1.49
C ILE A 548 25.23 -39.04 -0.22
N ARG A 549 26.49 -38.87 0.21
CA ARG A 549 26.97 -39.46 1.47
C ARG A 549 26.36 -38.74 2.66
N LEU A 550 26.11 -39.47 3.74
CA LEU A 550 25.51 -38.94 4.97
C LEU A 550 26.32 -37.76 5.55
N LYS A 551 27.66 -37.83 5.49
CA LYS A 551 28.56 -36.76 5.93
C LYS A 551 28.34 -35.47 5.13
N ASP A 552 28.17 -35.60 3.82
CA ASP A 552 28.10 -34.45 2.90
C ASP A 552 26.73 -33.76 3.02
N ILE A 553 25.63 -34.54 3.04
CA ILE A 553 24.29 -33.96 3.24
C ILE A 553 24.11 -33.33 4.62
N LEU A 554 24.78 -33.83 5.67
CA LEU A 554 24.78 -33.21 7.00
C LEU A 554 25.49 -31.85 7.03
N GLY A 555 26.51 -31.65 6.20
CA GLY A 555 27.17 -30.36 6.02
C GLY A 555 26.28 -29.34 5.29
N LEU A 556 25.48 -29.81 4.33
CA LEU A 556 24.58 -28.97 3.52
C LEU A 556 23.26 -28.64 4.22
N ILE A 557 22.64 -29.66 4.84
CA ILE A 557 21.32 -29.58 5.45
C ILE A 557 21.40 -30.20 6.85
N PRO A 558 21.79 -29.42 7.87
CA PRO A 558 21.95 -29.95 9.22
C PRO A 558 20.64 -30.52 9.80
N MET A 559 20.72 -31.69 10.41
CA MET A 559 19.62 -32.35 11.11
C MET A 559 19.99 -32.61 12.57
N LYS A 560 18.99 -32.56 13.46
CA LYS A 560 19.18 -32.86 14.90
C LYS A 560 19.73 -34.28 15.12
N GLU A 561 19.21 -35.25 14.37
CA GLU A 561 19.75 -36.62 14.35
C GLU A 561 20.65 -36.84 13.13
N LYS A 562 21.91 -37.22 13.35
CA LYS A 562 22.91 -37.48 12.30
C LYS A 562 22.76 -38.87 11.68
N LYS A 563 21.58 -39.19 11.13
CA LYS A 563 21.24 -40.49 10.54
C LYS A 563 20.57 -40.30 9.17
N ALA A 564 20.75 -41.26 8.26
CA ALA A 564 20.17 -41.20 6.91
C ALA A 564 18.63 -41.08 6.91
N ARG A 565 17.96 -41.73 7.88
CA ARG A 565 16.50 -41.67 8.07
C ARG A 565 15.97 -40.28 8.42
N SER A 566 16.80 -39.40 8.98
CA SER A 566 16.40 -38.03 9.33
C SER A 566 16.03 -37.20 8.09
N TYR A 567 16.43 -37.66 6.91
CA TYR A 567 16.13 -37.04 5.63
C TYR A 567 14.92 -37.66 4.91
N ASP A 568 14.27 -38.69 5.45
CA ASP A 568 13.13 -39.34 4.79
C ASP A 568 12.00 -38.34 4.44
N PRO A 569 11.64 -37.37 5.31
CA PRO A 569 10.68 -36.34 4.92
C PRO A 569 11.13 -35.50 3.71
N LEU A 570 12.43 -35.24 3.57
CA LEU A 570 13.00 -34.52 2.43
C LEU A 570 12.97 -35.40 1.17
N LYS A 571 13.29 -36.70 1.29
CA LYS A 571 13.22 -37.66 0.17
C LYS A 571 11.80 -37.75 -0.40
N ASP A 572 10.82 -37.94 0.47
CA ASP A 572 9.41 -38.06 0.07
C ASP A 572 8.93 -36.80 -0.65
N THR A 573 9.37 -35.65 -0.15
CA THR A 573 9.00 -34.36 -0.74
C THR A 573 9.70 -34.14 -2.08
N LEU A 574 11.00 -34.39 -2.19
CA LEU A 574 11.73 -34.27 -3.47
C LEU A 574 11.16 -35.19 -4.55
N LYS A 575 10.77 -36.41 -4.16
CA LYS A 575 10.15 -37.37 -5.08
C LYS A 575 8.78 -36.90 -5.54
N LYS A 576 7.97 -36.37 -4.62
CA LYS A 576 6.61 -35.90 -4.93
C LYS A 576 6.61 -34.62 -5.76
N GLU A 577 7.47 -33.66 -5.40
CA GLU A 577 7.43 -32.30 -5.96
C GLU A 577 8.28 -32.12 -7.21
N TYR A 578 9.40 -32.85 -7.33
CA TYR A 578 10.36 -32.68 -8.42
C TYR A 578 10.74 -33.98 -9.13
N ASN A 579 10.09 -35.09 -8.79
CA ASN A 579 10.43 -36.42 -9.31
C ASN A 579 11.91 -36.81 -9.07
N ILE A 580 12.49 -36.35 -7.95
CA ILE A 580 13.87 -36.63 -7.56
C ILE A 580 13.90 -37.72 -6.49
N ILE A 581 14.66 -38.77 -6.76
CA ILE A 581 14.92 -39.86 -5.81
C ILE A 581 16.22 -39.55 -5.06
N LEU A 582 16.09 -39.10 -3.81
CA LEU A 582 17.26 -38.84 -2.94
C LEU A 582 17.69 -40.13 -2.21
N LYS A 583 18.89 -40.62 -2.50
CA LYS A 583 19.56 -41.74 -1.81
C LYS A 583 20.66 -41.22 -0.91
N VAL A 584 20.51 -41.41 0.40
CA VAL A 584 21.54 -41.07 1.39
C VAL A 584 22.30 -42.34 1.74
N VAL A 585 23.57 -42.43 1.32
CA VAL A 585 24.45 -43.58 1.56
C VAL A 585 25.39 -43.31 2.73
N ARG A 586 25.91 -44.37 3.36
CA ARG A 586 26.83 -44.25 4.50
C ARG A 586 28.15 -43.61 4.09
#